data_AF-A0AA40AJ09-F1
#
_entry.id   AF-A0AA40AJ09-F1
#
_cell.length_a   1.000
_cell.length_b   1.000
_cell.length_c   1.000
_cell.angle_alpha   90.00
_cell.angle_beta   90.00
_cell.angle_gamma   90.00
#
_symmetry.space_group_name_H-M   'P 1'
#
loop_
_entity.id
_entity.type
_entity.pdbx_description
1 polymer ?
#
loop_
_entity_poly.entity_id
_entity_poly.type
_entity_poly.pdbx_seq_one_letter_code
_entity_poly.pdbx_strand_id
1 'polypeptide(L)' 'MASTPKFVNHYQVLRISSTATEAEIKKAFHKQSLLTHPDKMGNTPKNHAAFCAVNEAHRILSDPKLKRDYD' A
#
# COMPACT_ATOMS: atom_id res chain seq x y z
N MET A 1 14.16 21.11 -4.04
CA MET A 1 14.66 19.73 -3.84
C MET A 1 14.81 19.49 -2.34
N ALA A 2 14.49 18.26 -1.90
CA ALA A 2 14.71 17.64 -0.57
C ALA A 2 13.52 17.58 0.43
N SER A 3 12.99 16.35 0.51
CA SER A 3 12.77 15.56 1.74
C SER A 3 11.60 15.89 2.66
N THR A 4 10.50 15.16 2.49
CA THR A 4 9.50 14.90 3.55
C THR A 4 9.69 13.50 4.15
N PRO A 5 9.52 13.36 5.48
CA PRO A 5 10.25 12.39 6.30
C PRO A 5 9.67 10.98 6.29
N LYS A 6 10.52 10.06 6.73
CA LYS A 6 10.28 8.63 7.02
C LYS A 6 9.07 8.44 7.95
N PHE A 7 7.91 8.22 7.38
CA PHE A 7 6.91 7.30 7.93
C PHE A 7 6.79 6.13 6.97
N VAL A 8 6.43 4.97 7.48
CA VAL A 8 6.29 3.72 6.71
C VAL A 8 5.22 3.95 5.64
N ASN A 9 5.63 4.50 4.49
CA ASN A 9 4.73 5.17 3.58
C ASN A 9 3.82 4.11 2.98
N HIS A 10 2.55 4.15 3.32
CA HIS A 10 1.52 3.31 2.72
C HIS A 10 1.53 3.48 1.19
N TYR A 11 1.86 4.69 0.73
CA TYR A 11 2.17 5.02 -0.65
C TYR A 11 3.34 4.21 -1.22
N GLN A 12 4.43 4.02 -0.47
CA GLN A 12 5.59 3.26 -0.89
C GLN A 12 5.31 1.74 -0.91
N VAL A 13 4.49 1.26 0.01
CA VAL A 13 4.00 -0.14 0.05
C VAL A 13 3.14 -0.46 -1.18
N LEU A 14 2.27 0.47 -1.58
CA LEU A 14 1.47 0.36 -2.81
C LEU A 14 2.24 0.77 -4.07
N ARG A 15 3.47 1.30 -3.95
CA ARG A 15 4.26 1.92 -5.04
C ARG A 15 3.48 2.98 -5.82
N ILE A 16 2.79 3.85 -5.11
CA ILE A 16 2.04 4.98 -5.64
C ILE A 16 2.61 6.30 -5.10
N SER A 17 2.30 7.40 -5.77
CA SER A 17 2.63 8.74 -5.25
C SER A 17 1.65 9.16 -4.16
N SER A 18 2.06 10.09 -3.30
CA SER A 18 1.18 10.74 -2.31
C SER A 18 0.02 11.51 -2.95
N THR A 19 0.17 11.91 -4.21
CA THR A 19 -0.86 12.53 -5.05
C THR A 19 -1.77 11.53 -5.76
N ALA A 20 -1.59 10.23 -5.53
CA ALA A 20 -2.37 9.19 -6.19
C ALA A 20 -3.85 9.27 -5.80
N THR A 21 -4.71 9.08 -6.81
CA THR A 21 -6.16 9.05 -6.64
C THR A 21 -6.63 7.69 -6.12
N GLU A 22 -7.85 7.62 -5.58
CA GLU A 22 -8.46 6.35 -5.16
C GLU A 22 -8.44 5.29 -6.26
N ALA A 23 -8.63 5.70 -7.52
CA ALA A 23 -8.54 4.80 -8.67
C ALA A 23 -7.14 4.18 -8.82
N GLU A 24 -6.08 4.96 -8.62
CA GLU A 24 -4.70 4.45 -8.65
C GLU A 24 -4.37 3.58 -7.44
N ILE A 25 -4.84 3.95 -6.24
CA ILE A 25 -4.68 3.15 -5.02
C ILE A 25 -5.29 1.75 -5.21
N LYS A 26 -6.50 1.68 -5.75
CA LYS A 26 -7.22 0.43 -6.01
C LYS A 26 -6.51 -0.42 -7.07
N LYS A 27 -6.01 0.21 -8.13
CA LYS A 27 -5.27 -0.46 -9.23
C LYS A 27 -3.92 -0.99 -8.75
N ALA A 28 -3.22 -0.21 -7.93
CA ALA A 28 -1.96 -0.60 -7.32
C ALA A 28 -2.15 -1.74 -6.32
N PHE A 29 -3.16 -1.68 -5.45
CA PHE A 29 -3.51 -2.76 -4.53
C PHE A 29 -3.76 -4.08 -5.26
N HIS A 30 -4.52 -4.04 -6.36
CA HIS A 30 -4.81 -5.23 -7.15
C HIS A 30 -3.53 -5.81 -7.77
N LYS A 31 -2.66 -4.96 -8.33
CA LYS A 31 -1.38 -5.37 -8.90
C LYS A 31 -0.44 -5.92 -7.83
N GLN A 32 -0.36 -5.29 -6.66
CA GLN A 32 0.50 -5.71 -5.57
C GLN A 32 0.01 -7.03 -4.97
N SER A 33 -1.31 -7.20 -4.76
CA SER A 33 -1.90 -8.46 -4.28
C SER A 33 -1.61 -9.65 -5.19
N LEU A 34 -1.58 -9.44 -6.51
CA LEU A 34 -1.19 -10.46 -7.48
C LEU A 34 0.31 -10.80 -7.40
N LEU A 35 1.15 -9.83 -6.99
CA LEU A 35 2.60 -10.00 -6.84
C LEU A 35 2.97 -10.64 -5.49
N THR A 36 2.28 -10.28 -4.42
CA THR A 36 2.45 -10.87 -3.08
C THR A 36 1.58 -12.11 -2.83
N HIS A 37 0.84 -12.58 -3.84
CA HIS A 37 -0.03 -13.74 -3.69
C HIS A 37 0.80 -14.97 -3.25
N PRO A 38 0.44 -15.62 -2.13
CA PRO A 38 1.23 -16.72 -1.55
C PRO A 38 1.33 -17.94 -2.48
N ASP A 39 0.39 -18.05 -3.43
CA ASP A 39 0.37 -19.09 -4.47
C ASP A 39 1.60 -19.02 -5.40
N LYS A 40 2.06 -17.81 -5.75
CA LYS A 40 3.22 -17.62 -6.66
C LYS A 40 4.56 -17.51 -5.96
N MET A 41 4.58 -16.99 -4.74
CA MET A 41 5.82 -16.70 -4.01
C MET A 41 6.09 -17.63 -2.82
N GLY A 42 5.24 -18.65 -2.63
CA GLY A 42 5.30 -19.53 -1.48
C GLY A 42 4.78 -18.84 -0.21
N ASN A 43 4.29 -19.65 0.72
CA ASN A 43 3.69 -19.17 1.96
C ASN A 43 4.76 -18.74 2.99
N THR A 44 5.64 -17.82 2.59
CA THR A 44 6.67 -17.23 3.44
C THR A 44 6.10 -16.11 4.31
N PRO A 45 6.54 -15.97 5.58
CA PRO A 45 6.09 -14.90 6.47
C PRO A 45 6.35 -13.49 5.91
N LYS A 46 7.35 -13.33 5.04
CA LYS A 46 7.60 -12.07 4.32
C LYS A 46 6.45 -11.68 3.39
N ASN A 47 5.84 -12.63 2.68
CA ASN A 47 4.72 -12.35 1.77
C ASN A 47 3.46 -12.03 2.56
N HIS A 48 3.24 -12.72 3.67
CA HIS A 48 2.14 -12.42 4.58
C HIS A 48 2.26 -10.99 5.13
N ALA A 49 3.44 -10.61 5.63
CA ALA A 49 3.71 -9.26 6.10
C ALA A 49 3.52 -8.21 5.00
N ALA A 50 4.01 -8.48 3.78
CA ALA A 50 3.84 -7.57 2.65
C ALA A 50 2.37 -7.44 2.23
N PHE A 51 1.60 -8.53 2.22
CA PHE A 51 0.18 -8.51 1.91
C PHE A 51 -0.64 -7.75 2.99
N CYS A 52 -0.35 -7.99 4.28
CA CYS A 52 -0.94 -7.23 5.38
C CYS A 52 -0.65 -5.73 5.23
N ALA A 53 0.60 -5.35 4.96
CA ALA A 53 0.98 -3.96 4.78
C ALA A 53 0.25 -3.32 3.58
N VAL A 54 0.12 -4.04 2.46
CA VAL A 54 -0.61 -3.57 1.26
C VAL A 54 -2.10 -3.37 1.57
N ASN A 55 -2.70 -4.28 2.33
CA ASN A 55 -4.12 -4.21 2.69
C ASN A 55 -4.41 -3.08 3.69
N GLU A 56 -3.54 -2.89 4.66
CA GLU A 56 -3.63 -1.80 5.64
C GLU A 56 -3.43 -0.43 4.96
N ALA A 57 -2.42 -0.34 4.09
CA ALA A 57 -2.17 0.83 3.26
C ALA A 57 -3.38 1.19 2.39
N HIS A 58 -3.98 0.20 1.73
CA HIS A 58 -5.18 0.42 0.93
C HIS A 58 -6.36 0.86 1.80
N ARG A 59 -6.56 0.25 2.97
CA ARG A 59 -7.67 0.59 3.87
C ARG A 59 -7.58 2.03 4.38
N ILE A 60 -6.40 2.50 4.74
CA ILE A 60 -6.19 3.87 5.21
C ILE A 60 -6.30 4.87 4.04
N LEU A 61 -5.69 4.57 2.89
CA LEU A 61 -5.65 5.50 1.77
C LEU A 61 -6.94 5.53 0.93
N SER A 62 -7.69 4.44 0.91
CA SER A 62 -8.97 4.34 0.17
C SER A 62 -10.12 5.06 0.87
N ASP A 63 -10.01 5.34 2.17
CA ASP A 63 -11.07 6.04 2.90
C ASP A 63 -10.63 7.48 3.17
N PRO A 64 -11.34 8.48 2.65
CA PRO A 64 -10.93 9.88 2.78
C PRO A 64 -10.94 10.38 4.23
N LYS A 65 -11.68 9.74 5.15
CA LYS A 65 -11.61 10.07 6.58
C LYS A 65 -10.35 9.50 7.21
N LEU A 66 -10.07 8.22 6.99
CA LEU A 66 -8.85 7.58 7.51
C LEU A 66 -7.59 8.19 6.91
N LYS A 67 -7.62 8.55 5.64
CA LYS A 67 -6.54 9.27 4.96
C LYS A 67 -6.28 10.63 5.60
N ARG A 68 -7.32 11.38 5.98
CA ARG A 68 -7.17 12.68 6.67
C ARG A 68 -6.72 12.55 8.12
N ASP A 69 -6.99 11.43 8.76
CA ASP A 69 -6.50 11.14 10.13
C ASP A 69 -5.03 10.68 10.11
N TYR A 70 -4.60 10.09 8.99
CA TYR A 70 -3.25 9.58 8.76
C TYR A 70 -2.29 10.60 8.13
N ASP A 71 -2.76 11.47 7.23
CA ASP A 71 -2.02 12.57 6.58
C ASP A 71 -1.84 13.76 7.52
#